data_AF-A0A2D5YX06-F1
#
_entry.id   AF-A0A2D5YX06-F1
#
_cell.length_a   1.000
_cell.length_b   1.000
_cell.length_c   1.000
_cell.angle_alpha   90.00
_cell.angle_beta   90.00
_cell.angle_gamma   90.00
#
_symmetry.space_group_name_H-M   'P 1'
#
loop_
_entity.id
_entity.type
_entity.pdbx_description
1 polymer ?
#
loop_
_entity_poly.entity_id
_entity_poly.type
_entity_poly.pdbx_seq_one_letter_code
_entity_poly.pdbx_strand_id
1 'polypeptide(L)'
;MLVLGASTLVTVIGIAGLMMNRVVSRTTQAGQEVSHARVSAHSALDLAVWNLVNNPTWRLDEANDAWSVDMNIAGAVINRKYVDEVDGDLANNNVDPVRVYGKATVGDSVRIYSMVMSPSTVGTVDRGIASGADDAEQHSVTDVVYHDSTDLELVVSPSSDVAAVRFTDVQIPQGAIITHAYVQFTADEVWTGPTSLWIKGGAADDSAPITPTLNNIGSRLATVAWEGWTPAAWSVIGEAGPDQRTPDLSSIITEIVERPGWTSGNAMLLAFLGSGTRTAVAYDWDPSAAAQFHVEWTQDMLLYPVRGTWRREPSD
;
A
#
# COMPACT_ATOMS: atom_id res chain seq x y z
N MET A 1 47.46 71.18 -7.89
CA MET A 1 47.19 70.16 -6.85
C MET A 1 45.70 69.81 -6.75
N LEU A 2 44.77 70.77 -6.57
CA LEU A 2 43.32 70.50 -6.44
C LEU A 2 42.66 69.77 -7.63
N VAL A 3 43.02 70.12 -8.86
CA VAL A 3 42.41 69.52 -10.08
C VAL A 3 42.84 68.05 -10.30
N LEU A 4 44.08 67.71 -9.96
CA LEU A 4 44.59 66.33 -10.00
C LEU A 4 43.95 65.45 -8.91
N GLY A 5 43.72 66.01 -7.72
CA GLY A 5 42.99 65.32 -6.65
C GLY A 5 41.52 65.05 -6.99
N ALA A 6 40.84 66.00 -7.64
CA ALA A 6 39.45 65.83 -8.06
C ALA A 6 39.29 64.78 -9.18
N SER A 7 40.17 64.78 -10.18
CA SER A 7 40.13 63.81 -11.29
C SER A 7 40.38 62.37 -10.84
N THR A 8 41.35 62.17 -9.94
CA THR A 8 41.63 60.84 -9.37
C THR A 8 40.48 60.34 -8.51
N LEU A 9 39.84 61.21 -7.72
CA LEU A 9 38.66 60.86 -6.92
C LEU A 9 37.49 60.41 -7.81
N VAL A 10 37.17 61.15 -8.87
CA VAL A 10 36.09 60.79 -9.82
C VAL A 10 36.38 59.46 -10.51
N THR A 11 37.64 59.20 -10.87
CA THR A 11 38.05 57.95 -11.50
C THR A 11 37.91 56.76 -10.53
N VAL A 12 38.32 56.93 -9.27
CA VAL A 12 38.17 55.89 -8.24
C VAL A 12 36.70 55.58 -7.98
N ILE A 13 35.84 56.61 -7.91
CA ILE A 13 34.39 56.43 -7.75
C ILE A 13 33.80 55.70 -8.97
N GLY A 14 34.21 56.05 -10.20
CA GLY A 14 33.76 55.38 -11.43
C GLY A 14 34.16 53.91 -11.49
N ILE A 15 35.41 53.57 -11.14
CA ILE A 15 35.90 52.19 -11.08
C ILE A 15 35.17 51.41 -9.98
N ALA A 16 34.98 52.01 -8.80
CA ALA A 16 34.23 51.37 -7.71
C ALA A 16 32.77 51.07 -8.11
N GLY A 17 32.11 52.00 -8.81
CA GLY A 17 30.75 51.79 -9.34
C GLY A 17 30.66 50.66 -10.37
N LEU A 18 31.63 50.57 -11.29
CA LEU A 18 31.71 49.47 -12.27
C LEU A 18 32.00 48.12 -11.60
N MET A 19 32.90 48.09 -10.61
CA MET A 19 33.19 46.88 -9.83
C MET A 19 31.96 46.43 -9.05
N MET A 20 31.24 47.34 -8.40
CA MET A 20 29.99 47.03 -7.69
C MET A 20 28.93 46.48 -8.66
N ASN A 21 28.71 47.10 -9.82
CA ASN A 21 27.77 46.60 -10.82
C ASN A 21 28.15 45.20 -11.34
N ARG A 22 29.44 44.94 -11.55
CA ARG A 22 29.92 43.61 -11.97
C ARG A 22 29.70 42.56 -10.88
N VAL A 23 29.93 42.91 -9.62
CA VAL A 23 29.68 42.02 -8.48
C VAL A 23 28.19 41.73 -8.35
N VAL A 24 27.34 42.76 -8.37
CA VAL A 24 25.88 42.61 -8.30
C VAL A 24 25.34 41.78 -9.48
N SER A 25 25.83 42.02 -10.70
CA SER A 25 25.45 41.23 -11.88
C SER A 25 25.81 39.75 -11.72
N ARG A 26 27.01 39.43 -11.23
CA ARG A 26 27.44 38.06 -10.96
C ARG A 26 26.60 37.39 -9.87
N THR A 27 26.29 38.11 -8.79
CA THR A 27 25.47 37.54 -7.71
C THR A 27 24.04 37.27 -8.16
N THR A 28 23.45 38.15 -8.98
CA THR A 28 22.11 37.95 -9.54
C THR A 28 22.10 36.78 -10.51
N GLN A 29 23.10 36.70 -11.39
CA GLN A 29 23.25 35.59 -12.33
C GLN A 29 23.41 34.26 -11.59
N ALA A 30 24.30 34.19 -10.60
CA ALA A 30 24.48 32.99 -9.79
C ALA A 30 23.19 32.58 -9.05
N GLY A 31 22.42 33.54 -8.54
CA GLY A 31 21.12 33.27 -7.93
C GLY A 31 20.10 32.68 -8.92
N GLN A 32 20.07 33.19 -10.15
CA GLN A 32 19.23 32.66 -11.23
C GLN A 32 19.66 31.24 -11.63
N GLU A 33 20.97 31.00 -11.79
CA GLU A 33 21.53 29.68 -12.12
C GLU A 33 21.18 28.63 -11.06
N VAL A 34 21.29 28.97 -9.77
CA VAL A 34 20.90 28.07 -8.67
C VAL A 34 19.41 27.73 -8.70
N SER A 35 18.56 28.74 -8.92
CA SER A 35 17.10 28.54 -9.00
C SER A 35 16.74 27.66 -10.21
N HIS A 36 17.36 27.94 -11.36
CA HIS A 36 17.13 27.18 -12.58
C HIS A 36 17.61 25.74 -12.43
N ALA A 37 18.83 25.51 -11.93
CA ALA A 37 19.34 24.16 -11.65
C ALA A 37 18.45 23.40 -10.67
N ARG A 38 17.83 24.08 -9.69
CA ARG A 38 16.92 23.46 -8.74
C ARG A 38 15.65 22.92 -9.41
N VAL A 39 15.02 23.72 -10.26
CA VAL A 39 13.81 23.29 -10.98
C VAL A 39 14.17 22.18 -11.97
N SER A 40 15.24 22.37 -12.74
CA SER A 40 15.69 21.37 -13.72
C SER A 40 16.10 20.04 -13.07
N ALA A 41 16.61 20.04 -11.84
CA ALA A 41 16.92 18.81 -11.12
C ALA A 41 15.65 18.03 -10.68
N HIS A 42 14.54 18.71 -10.39
CA HIS A 42 13.25 18.03 -10.20
C HIS A 42 12.77 17.44 -11.52
N SER A 43 12.84 18.21 -12.61
CA SER A 43 12.48 17.70 -13.94
C SER A 43 13.34 16.51 -14.38
N ALA A 44 14.63 16.51 -14.02
CA ALA A 44 15.52 15.37 -14.24
C ALA A 44 15.07 14.12 -13.46
N LEU A 45 14.58 14.31 -12.25
CA LEU A 45 14.04 13.24 -11.41
C LEU A 45 12.71 12.71 -11.99
N ASP A 46 11.81 13.59 -12.41
CA ASP A 46 10.54 13.21 -13.05
C ASP A 46 10.78 12.45 -14.36
N LEU A 47 11.76 12.90 -15.15
CA LEU A 47 12.17 12.19 -16.37
C LEU A 47 12.77 10.82 -16.07
N ALA A 48 13.53 10.70 -14.99
CA ALA A 48 14.08 9.42 -14.56
C ALA A 48 12.97 8.44 -14.17
N VAL A 49 11.94 8.89 -13.46
CA VAL A 49 10.74 8.09 -13.14
C VAL A 49 9.96 7.73 -14.41
N TRP A 50 9.76 8.69 -15.31
CA TRP A 50 9.07 8.44 -16.57
C TRP A 50 9.76 7.33 -17.39
N ASN A 51 11.10 7.32 -17.43
CA ASN A 51 11.87 6.26 -18.09
C ASN A 51 11.60 4.89 -17.45
N LEU A 52 11.58 4.80 -16.12
CA LEU A 52 11.32 3.55 -15.41
C LEU A 52 9.93 2.98 -15.71
N VAL A 53 8.91 3.84 -15.80
CA VAL A 53 7.53 3.43 -16.08
C VAL A 53 7.36 3.00 -17.55
N ASN A 54 8.06 3.64 -18.48
CA ASN A 54 7.89 3.41 -19.91
C ASN A 54 8.93 2.45 -20.52
N ASN A 55 9.94 2.01 -19.75
CA ASN A 55 10.92 1.03 -20.16
C ASN A 55 10.83 -0.24 -19.29
N PRO A 56 10.16 -1.30 -19.77
CA PRO A 56 10.04 -2.56 -19.02
C PRO A 56 11.38 -3.25 -18.70
N THR A 57 12.43 -2.94 -19.46
CA THR A 57 13.77 -3.56 -19.34
C THR A 57 14.79 -2.64 -18.68
N TRP A 58 14.37 -1.53 -18.06
CA TRP A 58 15.27 -0.52 -17.51
C TRP A 58 16.36 -1.09 -16.58
N ARG A 59 16.05 -2.15 -15.82
CA ARG A 59 16.99 -2.84 -14.92
C ARG A 59 18.16 -3.51 -15.65
N LEU A 60 17.93 -3.93 -16.90
CA LEU A 60 18.94 -4.53 -17.76
C LEU A 60 19.67 -3.48 -18.60
N ASP A 61 19.00 -2.36 -18.89
CA ASP A 61 19.51 -1.32 -19.78
C ASP A 61 20.38 -0.29 -19.05
N GLU A 62 20.11 -0.04 -17.76
CA GLU A 62 20.79 0.96 -16.95
C GLU A 62 21.84 0.31 -16.03
N ALA A 63 23.00 0.95 -15.89
CA ALA A 63 24.06 0.46 -15.01
C ALA A 63 23.91 1.03 -13.59
N ASN A 64 24.20 0.20 -12.58
CA ASN A 64 24.21 0.63 -11.19
C ASN A 64 25.25 1.74 -10.96
N ASP A 65 24.84 2.77 -10.22
CA ASP A 65 25.67 3.93 -9.82
C ASP A 65 26.37 4.65 -10.99
N ALA A 66 25.79 4.59 -12.20
CA ALA A 66 26.29 5.29 -13.38
C ALA A 66 25.39 6.47 -13.76
N TRP A 67 26.00 7.65 -13.98
CA TRP A 67 25.27 8.79 -14.55
C TRP A 67 24.98 8.53 -16.03
N SER A 68 23.74 8.78 -16.43
CA SER A 68 23.34 8.79 -17.84
C SER A 68 24.12 9.82 -18.64
N VAL A 69 24.10 9.67 -19.97
CA VAL A 69 24.58 10.68 -20.90
C VAL A 69 23.94 12.05 -20.63
N ASP A 70 24.72 13.11 -20.85
CA ASP A 70 24.28 14.49 -20.69
C ASP A 70 23.15 14.82 -21.67
N MET A 71 22.05 15.34 -21.14
CA MET A 71 20.92 15.83 -21.93
C MET A 71 20.73 17.32 -21.69
N ASN A 72 20.75 18.13 -22.74
CA ASN A 72 20.56 19.58 -22.62
C ASN A 72 19.08 19.93 -22.81
N ILE A 73 18.44 20.45 -21.76
CA ILE A 73 17.04 20.88 -21.77
C ILE A 73 16.96 22.29 -21.21
N ALA A 74 16.41 23.21 -22.02
CA ALA A 74 16.14 24.59 -21.62
C ALA A 74 17.36 25.35 -21.05
N GLY A 75 18.59 24.97 -21.44
CA GLY A 75 19.82 25.59 -20.93
C GLY A 75 20.34 25.00 -19.62
N ALA A 76 19.80 23.86 -19.19
CA ALA A 76 20.35 23.01 -18.14
C ALA A 76 20.84 21.69 -18.74
N VAL A 77 21.99 21.21 -18.27
CA VAL A 77 22.43 19.84 -18.53
C VAL A 77 21.87 18.95 -17.44
N ILE A 78 21.02 17.99 -17.80
CA ILE A 78 20.42 17.04 -16.87
C ILE A 78 20.98 15.63 -17.06
N ASN A 79 21.07 14.89 -15.95
CA ASN A 79 21.44 13.49 -15.91
C ASN A 79 20.54 12.75 -14.93
N ARG A 80 20.43 11.44 -15.12
CA ARG A 80 19.82 10.51 -14.19
C ARG A 80 20.81 9.45 -13.75
N LYS A 81 20.56 8.83 -12.60
CA LYS A 81 21.34 7.69 -12.09
C LYS A 81 20.44 6.82 -11.24
N TYR A 82 20.63 5.51 -11.31
CA TYR A 82 19.91 4.52 -10.52
C TYR A 82 20.92 3.79 -9.64
N VAL A 83 20.57 3.61 -8.37
CA VAL A 83 21.45 2.96 -7.39
C VAL A 83 20.65 1.89 -6.67
N ASP A 84 21.08 0.65 -6.81
CA ASP A 84 20.73 -0.40 -5.87
C ASP A 84 21.61 -0.23 -4.62
N GLU A 85 20.99 0.01 -3.47
CA GLU A 85 21.71 0.20 -2.20
C GLU A 85 21.86 -1.11 -1.39
N VAL A 86 21.22 -2.20 -1.81
CA VAL A 86 21.21 -3.49 -1.12
C VAL A 86 22.45 -4.30 -1.49
N ASP A 87 22.65 -4.53 -2.79
CA ASP A 87 23.74 -5.38 -3.28
C ASP A 87 24.48 -4.79 -4.50
N GLY A 88 23.95 -3.71 -5.06
CA GLY A 88 24.56 -3.00 -6.18
C GLY A 88 24.32 -3.64 -7.55
N ASP A 89 23.35 -4.55 -7.66
CA ASP A 89 22.98 -5.22 -8.90
C ASP A 89 21.51 -4.95 -9.26
N LEU A 90 21.30 -3.95 -10.13
CA LEU A 90 19.96 -3.58 -10.58
C LEU A 90 19.23 -4.71 -11.33
N ALA A 91 19.95 -5.70 -11.86
CA ALA A 91 19.38 -6.74 -12.73
C ALA A 91 18.94 -7.99 -11.97
N ASN A 92 19.47 -8.21 -10.77
CA ASN A 92 19.04 -9.30 -9.92
C ASN A 92 17.85 -8.84 -9.05
N ASN A 93 17.09 -9.80 -8.53
CA ASN A 93 16.07 -9.58 -7.52
C ASN A 93 15.11 -8.37 -7.71
N ASN A 94 13.95 -8.61 -8.35
CA ASN A 94 12.97 -7.56 -8.61
C ASN A 94 12.28 -6.97 -7.36
N VAL A 95 12.64 -7.41 -6.15
CA VAL A 95 12.12 -6.90 -4.87
C VAL A 95 13.03 -5.86 -4.19
N ASP A 96 14.23 -5.58 -4.72
CA ASP A 96 15.13 -4.62 -4.09
C ASP A 96 14.77 -3.16 -4.42
N PRO A 97 14.82 -2.27 -3.41
CA PRO A 97 14.53 -0.86 -3.60
C PRO A 97 15.67 -0.16 -4.35
N VAL A 98 15.30 0.68 -5.32
CA VAL A 98 16.26 1.43 -6.13
C VAL A 98 16.15 2.92 -5.85
N ARG A 99 17.28 3.55 -5.52
CA ARG A 99 17.37 5.00 -5.39
C ARG A 99 17.59 5.63 -6.76
N VAL A 100 16.68 6.53 -7.13
CA VAL A 100 16.75 7.32 -8.36
C VAL A 100 17.30 8.69 -8.04
N TYR A 101 18.26 9.15 -8.84
CA TYR A 101 18.83 10.49 -8.76
C TYR A 101 18.54 11.29 -10.03
N GLY A 102 18.16 12.55 -9.86
CA GLY A 102 18.10 13.56 -10.90
C GLY A 102 19.13 14.64 -10.63
N LYS A 103 20.05 14.88 -11.56
CA LYS A 103 21.07 15.94 -11.49
C LYS A 103 20.79 16.97 -12.56
N ALA A 104 20.93 18.25 -12.24
CA ALA A 104 20.96 19.33 -13.22
C ALA A 104 22.13 20.27 -12.96
N THR A 105 22.74 20.73 -14.05
CA THR A 105 23.85 21.69 -14.06
C THR A 105 23.46 22.89 -14.93
N VAL A 106 23.54 24.09 -14.37
CA VAL A 106 23.32 25.37 -15.07
C VAL A 106 24.50 26.28 -14.73
N GLY A 107 25.35 26.57 -15.70
CA GLY A 107 26.62 27.26 -15.43
C GLY A 107 27.46 26.47 -14.43
N ASP A 108 27.86 27.13 -13.34
CA ASP A 108 28.63 26.50 -12.24
C ASP A 108 27.73 25.86 -11.16
N SER A 109 26.41 26.00 -11.29
CA SER A 109 25.44 25.53 -10.30
C SER A 109 25.00 24.10 -10.59
N VAL A 110 25.30 23.17 -9.66
CA VAL A 110 24.82 21.78 -9.71
C VAL A 110 23.79 21.53 -8.62
N ARG A 111 22.68 20.90 -8.98
CA ARG A 111 21.66 20.41 -8.04
C ARG A 111 21.37 18.94 -8.29
N ILE A 112 21.23 18.18 -7.20
CA ILE A 112 20.91 16.76 -7.23
C ILE A 112 19.72 16.54 -6.29
N TYR A 113 18.72 15.83 -6.78
CA TYR A 113 17.63 15.28 -5.98
C TYR A 113 17.62 13.76 -6.10
N SER A 114 17.05 13.11 -5.09
CA SER A 114 16.86 11.67 -5.12
C SER A 114 15.54 11.24 -4.49
N MET A 115 15.01 10.12 -4.97
CA MET A 115 13.90 9.39 -4.36
C MET A 115 14.26 7.91 -4.25
N VAL A 116 13.63 7.18 -3.35
CA VAL A 116 13.72 5.72 -3.32
C VAL A 116 12.44 5.15 -3.93
N MET A 117 12.60 4.15 -4.78
CA MET A 117 11.53 3.36 -5.36
C MET A 117 11.61 1.95 -4.80
N SER A 118 10.67 1.57 -3.96
CA SER A 118 10.51 0.18 -3.53
C SER A 118 9.54 -0.51 -4.48
N PRO A 119 9.83 -1.70 -5.00
CA PRO A 119 8.92 -2.40 -5.90
C PRO A 119 7.58 -2.73 -5.21
N SER A 120 6.49 -2.71 -5.97
CA SER A 120 5.18 -3.11 -5.44
C SER A 120 5.26 -4.57 -5.01
N THR A 121 5.03 -4.83 -3.73
CA THR A 121 4.95 -6.20 -3.23
C THR A 121 3.55 -6.70 -3.53
N VAL A 122 3.44 -7.84 -4.20
CA VAL A 122 2.15 -8.54 -4.39
C VAL A 122 2.17 -9.76 -3.48
N GLY A 123 1.06 -10.00 -2.80
CA GLY A 123 0.91 -11.18 -1.96
C GLY A 123 -0.47 -11.80 -2.10
N THR A 124 -0.52 -13.08 -1.75
CA THR A 124 -1.76 -13.83 -1.61
C THR A 124 -1.78 -14.47 -0.23
N VAL A 125 -2.94 -14.44 0.42
CA VAL A 125 -3.20 -15.10 1.70
C VAL A 125 -4.34 -16.09 1.52
N ASP A 126 -4.04 -17.36 1.73
CA ASP A 126 -5.02 -18.44 1.85
C ASP A 126 -5.02 -18.93 3.31
N ARG A 127 -6.17 -18.88 3.98
CA ARG A 127 -6.32 -19.29 5.38
C ARG A 127 -7.62 -20.03 5.61
N GLY A 128 -7.53 -21.24 6.16
CA GLY A 128 -8.67 -21.96 6.71
C GLY A 128 -8.95 -21.57 8.16
N ILE A 129 -10.11 -21.97 8.65
CA ILE A 129 -10.43 -21.96 10.08
C ILE A 129 -9.41 -22.82 10.84
N ALA A 130 -8.87 -22.30 11.95
CA ALA A 130 -7.75 -22.94 12.67
C ALA A 130 -8.20 -23.74 13.90
N SER A 131 -9.36 -23.40 14.48
CA SER A 131 -9.92 -24.04 15.67
C SER A 131 -11.44 -23.84 15.75
N GLY A 132 -12.17 -24.59 16.57
CA GLY A 132 -13.61 -24.34 16.78
C GLY A 132 -13.92 -22.99 17.43
N ALA A 133 -12.94 -22.33 18.04
CA ALA A 133 -13.10 -20.94 18.51
C ALA A 133 -13.03 -19.89 17.37
N ASP A 134 -12.89 -20.34 16.12
CA ASP A 134 -12.74 -19.51 14.95
C ASP A 134 -13.95 -19.56 14.01
N ASP A 135 -14.97 -20.37 14.29
CA ASP A 135 -16.27 -20.29 13.65
C ASP A 135 -17.39 -20.54 14.66
N ALA A 136 -18.48 -19.80 14.55
CA ALA A 136 -19.57 -19.89 15.52
C ALA A 136 -20.84 -19.22 15.01
N GLU A 137 -21.95 -19.60 15.63
CA GLU A 137 -23.25 -18.97 15.48
C GLU A 137 -23.63 -18.27 16.77
N GLN A 138 -24.37 -17.17 16.65
CA GLN A 138 -25.00 -16.52 17.78
C GLN A 138 -26.49 -16.41 17.53
N HIS A 139 -27.26 -16.97 18.47
CA HIS A 139 -28.71 -16.91 18.41
C HIS A 139 -29.20 -15.49 18.69
N SER A 140 -29.93 -14.91 17.75
CA SER A 140 -30.34 -13.49 17.76
C SER A 140 -31.26 -13.06 18.90
N VAL A 141 -31.98 -13.99 19.54
CA VAL A 141 -32.92 -13.68 20.62
C VAL A 141 -32.35 -13.95 22.00
N THR A 142 -31.50 -14.97 22.12
CA THR A 142 -30.99 -15.45 23.43
C THR A 142 -29.55 -15.04 23.65
N ASP A 143 -28.88 -14.51 22.62
CA ASP A 143 -27.46 -14.17 22.60
C ASP A 143 -26.51 -15.35 22.87
N VAL A 144 -27.04 -16.58 22.91
CA VAL A 144 -26.24 -17.80 23.09
C VAL A 144 -25.33 -17.98 21.88
N VAL A 145 -24.06 -18.27 22.14
CA VAL A 145 -23.06 -18.54 21.11
C VAL A 145 -22.79 -20.04 21.08
N TYR A 146 -22.93 -20.64 19.90
CA TYR A 146 -22.58 -22.02 19.59
C TYR A 146 -21.26 -21.99 18.80
N HIS A 147 -20.20 -22.53 19.39
CA HIS A 147 -18.81 -22.44 18.89
C HIS A 147 -18.12 -23.81 18.85
N ASP A 148 -18.94 -24.85 18.95
CA ASP A 148 -18.59 -26.27 18.98
C ASP A 148 -19.65 -27.10 18.23
N SER A 149 -20.41 -26.41 17.36
CA SER A 149 -21.42 -27.02 16.49
C SER A 149 -20.74 -27.74 15.34
N THR A 150 -21.31 -28.86 14.88
CA THR A 150 -20.83 -29.54 13.68
C THR A 150 -21.22 -28.82 12.39
N ASP A 151 -22.22 -27.96 12.49
CA ASP A 151 -22.82 -27.28 11.35
C ASP A 151 -22.60 -25.76 11.54
N LEU A 152 -22.31 -25.04 10.44
CA LEU A 152 -22.16 -23.58 10.43
C LEU A 152 -23.26 -22.96 9.57
N GLU A 153 -24.35 -22.61 10.21
CA GLU A 153 -25.49 -21.95 9.63
C GLU A 153 -25.25 -20.46 9.51
N LEU A 154 -24.99 -20.02 8.28
CA LEU A 154 -24.75 -18.62 7.97
C LEU A 154 -25.94 -17.74 8.40
N VAL A 155 -27.15 -18.27 8.22
CA VAL A 155 -28.43 -17.88 8.83
C VAL A 155 -29.34 -19.12 8.80
N VAL A 156 -30.24 -19.29 9.78
CA VAL A 156 -31.37 -20.24 9.73
C VAL A 156 -32.69 -19.48 9.87
N SER A 157 -33.66 -19.71 9.00
CA SER A 157 -35.04 -19.24 9.21
C SER A 157 -35.86 -20.28 10.02
N PRO A 158 -36.65 -19.89 11.04
CA PRO A 158 -37.15 -18.55 11.33
C PRO A 158 -36.32 -17.74 12.35
N SER A 159 -35.19 -18.26 12.85
CA SER A 159 -34.26 -17.43 13.62
C SER A 159 -33.56 -16.42 12.69
N SER A 160 -32.78 -15.50 13.23
CA SER A 160 -31.99 -14.54 12.44
C SER A 160 -30.59 -14.53 12.99
N ASP A 161 -30.01 -15.71 13.04
CA ASP A 161 -28.76 -15.94 13.75
C ASP A 161 -27.59 -15.31 13.00
N VAL A 162 -26.56 -14.98 13.77
CA VAL A 162 -25.35 -14.37 13.26
C VAL A 162 -24.29 -15.45 13.21
N ALA A 163 -23.83 -15.82 12.02
CA ALA A 163 -22.61 -16.61 11.91
C ALA A 163 -21.39 -15.68 11.91
N ALA A 164 -20.27 -16.19 12.41
CA ALA A 164 -18.98 -15.55 12.26
C ALA A 164 -17.90 -16.57 11.94
N VAL A 165 -16.94 -16.15 11.12
CA VAL A 165 -15.69 -16.87 10.89
C VAL A 165 -14.53 -15.93 11.19
N ARG A 166 -13.50 -16.48 11.83
CA ARG A 166 -12.27 -15.81 12.22
C ARG A 166 -11.10 -16.52 11.57
N PHE A 167 -10.21 -15.75 10.97
CA PHE A 167 -9.00 -16.25 10.36
C PHE A 167 -7.81 -15.71 11.14
N THR A 168 -6.97 -16.60 11.68
CA THR A 168 -5.72 -16.25 12.35
C THR A 168 -4.57 -16.17 11.38
N ASP A 169 -3.46 -15.55 11.79
CA ASP A 169 -2.23 -15.50 10.99
C ASP A 169 -2.45 -14.89 9.59
N VAL A 170 -3.24 -13.81 9.52
CA VAL A 170 -3.54 -13.12 8.25
C VAL A 170 -2.34 -12.26 7.86
N GLN A 171 -1.47 -12.81 7.01
CA GLN A 171 -0.19 -12.21 6.61
C GLN A 171 -0.37 -11.10 5.55
N ILE A 172 -1.07 -10.03 5.93
CA ILE A 172 -1.28 -8.83 5.11
C ILE A 172 -0.61 -7.63 5.81
N PRO A 173 0.31 -6.92 5.15
CA PRO A 173 0.89 -5.70 5.68
C PRO A 173 -0.16 -4.64 5.99
N GLN A 174 0.08 -3.83 7.02
CA GLN A 174 -0.75 -2.67 7.32
C GLN A 174 -0.78 -1.69 6.13
N GLY A 175 -1.99 -1.25 5.78
CA GLY A 175 -2.24 -0.33 4.67
C GLY A 175 -1.95 -0.91 3.28
N ALA A 176 -1.88 -2.24 3.15
CA ALA A 176 -1.84 -2.88 1.84
C ALA A 176 -3.16 -2.59 1.08
N ILE A 177 -3.05 -2.43 -0.24
CA ILE A 177 -4.18 -2.30 -1.16
C ILE A 177 -4.72 -3.70 -1.40
N ILE A 178 -5.97 -3.95 -1.02
CA ILE A 178 -6.63 -5.23 -1.28
C ILE A 178 -7.21 -5.21 -2.69
N THR A 179 -6.75 -6.12 -3.55
CA THR A 179 -7.18 -6.20 -4.95
C THR A 179 -8.32 -7.18 -5.18
N HIS A 180 -8.39 -8.23 -4.36
CA HIS A 180 -9.48 -9.20 -4.36
C HIS A 180 -9.55 -9.91 -3.01
N ALA A 181 -10.74 -10.16 -2.46
CA ALA A 181 -10.90 -10.98 -1.27
C ALA A 181 -12.23 -11.74 -1.29
N TYR A 182 -12.25 -12.98 -0.81
CA TYR A 182 -13.49 -13.74 -0.63
C TYR A 182 -13.35 -14.81 0.44
N VAL A 183 -14.49 -15.28 0.94
CA VAL A 183 -14.59 -16.54 1.70
C VAL A 183 -15.24 -17.60 0.81
N GLN A 184 -14.62 -18.77 0.75
CA GLN A 184 -15.15 -19.96 0.11
C GLN A 184 -15.70 -20.89 1.19
N PHE A 185 -17.01 -21.17 1.12
CA PHE A 185 -17.66 -22.18 1.95
C PHE A 185 -17.78 -23.51 1.21
N THR A 186 -18.01 -24.57 1.98
CA THR A 186 -18.43 -25.89 1.49
C THR A 186 -19.85 -26.15 1.98
N ALA A 187 -20.76 -26.54 1.10
CA ALA A 187 -22.14 -26.84 1.47
C ALA A 187 -22.21 -28.10 2.34
N ASP A 188 -22.81 -28.01 3.51
CA ASP A 188 -23.06 -29.18 4.37
C ASP A 188 -24.47 -29.75 4.14
N GLU A 189 -25.45 -28.87 3.91
CA GLU A 189 -26.83 -29.26 3.64
C GLU A 189 -27.38 -28.70 2.32
N VAL A 190 -28.46 -29.33 1.84
CA VAL A 190 -29.18 -28.88 0.65
C VAL A 190 -30.22 -27.84 1.02
N TRP A 191 -29.96 -26.58 0.65
CA TRP A 191 -30.88 -25.47 0.81
C TRP A 191 -31.04 -24.67 -0.48
N THR A 192 -32.27 -24.66 -1.00
CA THR A 192 -32.61 -24.05 -2.29
C THR A 192 -33.51 -22.83 -2.17
N GLY A 193 -33.99 -22.53 -0.95
CA GLY A 193 -34.78 -21.35 -0.67
C GLY A 193 -33.99 -20.05 -0.90
N PRO A 194 -34.68 -18.92 -1.14
CA PRO A 194 -34.04 -17.63 -1.26
C PRO A 194 -33.29 -17.28 0.03
N THR A 195 -32.10 -16.71 -0.10
CA THR A 195 -31.27 -16.30 1.03
C THR A 195 -30.61 -14.98 0.70
N SER A 196 -30.58 -14.08 1.68
CA SER A 196 -30.00 -12.75 1.56
C SER A 196 -29.23 -12.44 2.82
N LEU A 197 -27.94 -12.20 2.65
CA LEU A 197 -26.97 -11.98 3.71
C LEU A 197 -26.35 -10.59 3.54
N TRP A 198 -25.99 -9.96 4.65
CA TRP A 198 -25.03 -8.88 4.70
C TRP A 198 -23.79 -9.36 5.47
N ILE A 199 -22.62 -8.98 4.97
CA ILE A 199 -21.31 -9.38 5.47
C ILE A 199 -20.65 -8.14 6.05
N LYS A 200 -20.10 -8.26 7.26
CA LYS A 200 -19.30 -7.21 7.91
C LYS A 200 -18.02 -7.78 8.48
N GLY A 201 -17.01 -6.93 8.59
CA GLY A 201 -15.78 -7.24 9.31
C GLY A 201 -15.85 -6.82 10.77
N GLY A 202 -15.10 -7.49 11.64
CA GLY A 202 -14.83 -7.02 12.99
C GLY A 202 -13.82 -5.86 12.96
N ALA A 203 -14.18 -4.71 13.51
CA ALA A 203 -13.35 -3.51 13.58
C ALA A 203 -12.37 -3.57 14.78
N ALA A 204 -11.53 -4.60 14.81
CA ALA A 204 -10.46 -4.81 15.78
C ALA A 204 -9.11 -4.90 15.06
N ASP A 205 -8.04 -4.49 15.75
CA ASP A 205 -6.68 -4.59 15.21
C ASP A 205 -6.20 -6.04 15.18
N ASP A 206 -6.53 -6.82 16.22
CA ASP A 206 -6.37 -8.26 16.30
C ASP A 206 -7.66 -8.83 16.92
N SER A 207 -8.44 -9.55 16.12
CA SER A 207 -9.73 -10.09 16.56
C SER A 207 -9.50 -11.19 17.60
N ALA A 208 -10.10 -11.08 18.78
CA ALA A 208 -10.03 -12.12 19.80
C ALA A 208 -10.78 -13.41 19.36
N PRO A 209 -10.40 -14.60 19.86
CA PRO A 209 -11.16 -15.83 19.64
C PRO A 209 -12.64 -15.68 20.03
N ILE A 210 -13.51 -16.46 19.38
CA ILE A 210 -14.92 -16.52 19.75
C ILE A 210 -15.05 -17.36 21.03
N THR A 211 -15.90 -16.92 21.95
CA THR A 211 -16.11 -17.61 23.23
C THR A 211 -17.61 -17.82 23.44
N PRO A 212 -18.04 -18.80 24.27
CA PRO A 212 -19.44 -19.04 24.56
C PRO A 212 -20.09 -17.95 25.46
N THR A 213 -19.42 -16.82 25.65
CA THR A 213 -19.98 -15.67 26.37
C THR A 213 -21.17 -15.13 25.57
N LEU A 214 -22.27 -14.82 26.26
CA LEU A 214 -23.44 -14.23 25.61
C LEU A 214 -23.07 -12.98 24.81
N ASN A 215 -23.62 -12.89 23.60
CA ASN A 215 -23.46 -11.77 22.69
C ASN A 215 -22.00 -11.52 22.24
N ASN A 216 -21.13 -12.54 22.26
CA ASN A 216 -19.71 -12.36 21.92
C ASN A 216 -19.47 -11.92 20.47
N ILE A 217 -20.35 -12.26 19.52
CA ILE A 217 -20.26 -11.85 18.12
C ILE A 217 -20.99 -10.52 17.93
N GLY A 218 -22.25 -10.43 18.35
CA GLY A 218 -23.10 -9.26 18.13
C GLY A 218 -22.65 -7.99 18.87
N SER A 219 -21.84 -8.12 19.93
CA SER A 219 -21.25 -6.98 20.65
C SER A 219 -19.95 -6.44 20.05
N ARG A 220 -19.35 -7.12 19.07
CA ARG A 220 -18.09 -6.68 18.45
C ARG A 220 -18.35 -5.43 17.62
N LEU A 221 -17.44 -4.46 17.71
CA LEU A 221 -17.44 -3.34 16.77
C LEU A 221 -17.28 -3.89 15.35
N ALA A 222 -18.06 -3.34 14.43
CA ALA A 222 -18.07 -3.78 13.05
C ALA A 222 -17.52 -2.68 12.14
N THR A 223 -17.07 -3.08 10.96
CA THR A 223 -16.70 -2.16 9.89
C THR A 223 -17.89 -1.29 9.46
N VAL A 224 -17.58 -0.11 8.94
CA VAL A 224 -18.54 0.73 8.23
C VAL A 224 -18.85 0.11 6.87
N ALA A 225 -17.82 -0.35 6.16
CA ALA A 225 -17.96 -1.14 4.94
C ALA A 225 -18.71 -2.45 5.21
N TRP A 226 -19.56 -2.84 4.26
CA TRP A 226 -20.33 -4.07 4.29
C TRP A 226 -20.65 -4.49 2.85
N GLU A 227 -20.86 -5.78 2.66
CA GLU A 227 -21.19 -6.34 1.34
C GLU A 227 -22.47 -7.17 1.42
N GLY A 228 -23.34 -7.02 0.42
CA GLY A 228 -24.56 -7.82 0.30
C GLY A 228 -24.29 -9.10 -0.48
N TRP A 229 -24.79 -10.24 -0.01
CA TRP A 229 -24.64 -11.52 -0.68
C TRP A 229 -25.98 -12.25 -0.77
N THR A 230 -26.37 -12.59 -2.00
CA THR A 230 -27.54 -13.42 -2.30
C THR A 230 -27.03 -14.75 -2.85
N PRO A 231 -26.63 -15.72 -2.00
CA PRO A 231 -26.09 -16.98 -2.47
C PRO A 231 -27.11 -17.73 -3.32
N ALA A 232 -26.63 -18.35 -4.40
CA ALA A 232 -27.44 -19.28 -5.18
C ALA A 232 -27.86 -20.49 -4.33
N ALA A 233 -28.72 -21.34 -4.89
CA ALA A 233 -29.19 -22.56 -4.24
C ALA A 233 -28.03 -23.55 -4.06
N TRP A 234 -27.79 -24.00 -2.83
CA TRP A 234 -26.81 -25.06 -2.56
C TRP A 234 -27.51 -26.40 -2.74
N SER A 235 -27.27 -27.04 -3.88
CA SER A 235 -28.04 -28.21 -4.33
C SER A 235 -27.30 -29.53 -4.13
N VAL A 236 -26.02 -29.47 -3.76
CA VAL A 236 -25.12 -30.63 -3.64
C VAL A 236 -24.30 -30.49 -2.35
N ILE A 237 -24.37 -31.50 -1.48
CA ILE A 237 -23.54 -31.58 -0.27
C ILE A 237 -22.08 -31.78 -0.67
N GLY A 238 -21.17 -31.09 0.02
CA GLY A 238 -19.73 -31.09 -0.26
C GLY A 238 -19.32 -30.21 -1.43
N GLU A 239 -20.25 -29.48 -2.06
CA GLU A 239 -19.91 -28.55 -3.13
C GLU A 239 -19.24 -27.28 -2.57
N ALA A 240 -18.09 -26.91 -3.13
CA ALA A 240 -17.35 -25.70 -2.83
C ALA A 240 -17.06 -24.94 -4.14
N GLY A 241 -18.12 -24.46 -4.78
CA GLY A 241 -18.07 -23.75 -6.06
C GLY A 241 -18.29 -22.24 -5.93
N PRO A 242 -18.41 -21.54 -7.07
CA PRO A 242 -18.73 -20.11 -7.09
C PRO A 242 -20.03 -19.74 -6.35
N ASP A 243 -21.00 -20.66 -6.28
CA ASP A 243 -22.28 -20.46 -5.60
C ASP A 243 -22.17 -20.48 -4.07
N GLN A 244 -21.11 -21.08 -3.53
CA GLN A 244 -20.74 -21.09 -2.10
C GLN A 244 -19.67 -20.04 -1.76
N ARG A 245 -19.31 -19.17 -2.71
CA ARG A 245 -18.32 -18.11 -2.52
C ARG A 245 -18.99 -16.78 -2.27
N THR A 246 -18.45 -16.01 -1.34
CA THR A 246 -18.89 -14.63 -1.12
C THR A 246 -18.58 -13.74 -2.34
N PRO A 247 -19.24 -12.58 -2.48
CA PRO A 247 -18.78 -11.50 -3.34
C PRO A 247 -17.41 -11.01 -2.90
N ASP A 248 -16.85 -10.08 -3.68
CA ASP A 248 -15.58 -9.45 -3.34
C ASP A 248 -15.69 -8.66 -2.02
N LEU A 249 -14.83 -8.98 -1.06
CA LEU A 249 -14.83 -8.41 0.30
C LEU A 249 -13.77 -7.32 0.48
N SER A 250 -13.10 -6.90 -0.60
CA SER A 250 -11.95 -5.99 -0.55
C SER A 250 -12.21 -4.71 0.25
N SER A 251 -13.42 -4.14 0.16
CA SER A 251 -13.83 -2.95 0.91
C SER A 251 -13.79 -3.14 2.43
N ILE A 252 -14.28 -4.30 2.91
CA ILE A 252 -14.30 -4.69 4.32
C ILE A 252 -12.88 -4.94 4.81
N ILE A 253 -12.09 -5.70 4.04
CA ILE A 253 -10.73 -6.08 4.44
C ILE A 253 -9.84 -4.82 4.51
N THR A 254 -9.99 -3.91 3.54
CA THR A 254 -9.28 -2.61 3.50
C THR A 254 -9.48 -1.83 4.80
N GLU A 255 -10.72 -1.69 5.27
CA GLU A 255 -11.01 -0.94 6.50
C GLU A 255 -10.28 -1.53 7.73
N ILE A 256 -10.09 -2.86 7.77
CA ILE A 256 -9.41 -3.55 8.87
C ILE A 256 -7.89 -3.38 8.78
N VAL A 257 -7.30 -3.58 7.60
CA VAL A 257 -5.83 -3.52 7.43
C VAL A 257 -5.28 -2.08 7.47
N GLU A 258 -6.13 -1.07 7.25
CA GLU A 258 -5.78 0.35 7.39
C GLU A 258 -5.81 0.84 8.86
N ARG A 259 -6.29 0.02 9.80
CA ARG A 259 -6.35 0.42 11.20
C ARG A 259 -4.95 0.66 11.76
N PRO A 260 -4.72 1.71 12.58
CA PRO A 260 -3.38 2.04 13.08
C PRO A 260 -2.68 0.94 13.89
N GLY A 261 -3.42 0.03 14.52
CA GLY A 261 -2.85 -1.10 15.27
C GLY A 261 -2.77 -2.41 14.49
N TRP A 262 -3.24 -2.46 13.25
CA TRP A 262 -3.14 -3.68 12.43
C TRP A 262 -1.67 -4.04 12.20
N THR A 263 -1.34 -5.31 12.40
CA THR A 263 -0.02 -5.88 12.16
C THR A 263 -0.19 -7.18 11.36
N SER A 264 0.72 -7.43 10.41
CA SER A 264 0.71 -8.68 9.63
C SER A 264 0.77 -9.89 10.56
N GLY A 265 -0.14 -10.85 10.37
CA GLY A 265 -0.31 -12.01 11.24
C GLY A 265 -1.42 -11.86 12.28
N ASN A 266 -1.99 -10.67 12.46
CA ASN A 266 -3.17 -10.48 13.31
C ASN A 266 -4.38 -11.27 12.76
N ALA A 267 -5.34 -11.55 13.65
CA ALA A 267 -6.55 -12.25 13.26
C ALA A 267 -7.66 -11.29 12.80
N MET A 268 -8.48 -11.77 11.87
CA MET A 268 -9.60 -11.04 11.30
C MET A 268 -10.89 -11.83 11.50
N LEU A 269 -12.01 -11.15 11.76
CA LEU A 269 -13.33 -11.78 11.86
C LEU A 269 -14.27 -11.19 10.81
N LEU A 270 -15.06 -12.06 10.18
CA LEU A 270 -16.16 -11.73 9.29
C LEU A 270 -17.45 -12.28 9.87
N ALA A 271 -18.50 -11.46 9.94
CA ALA A 271 -19.81 -11.82 10.43
C ALA A 271 -20.84 -11.78 9.30
N PHE A 272 -21.72 -12.78 9.30
CA PHE A 272 -22.76 -13.04 8.32
C PHE A 272 -24.11 -13.00 9.03
N LEU A 273 -25.03 -12.24 8.46
CA LEU A 273 -26.33 -11.97 9.07
C LEU A 273 -27.34 -11.79 7.93
N GLY A 274 -28.61 -12.08 8.18
CA GLY A 274 -29.64 -11.83 7.18
C GLY A 274 -30.84 -12.73 7.35
N SER A 275 -31.31 -13.29 6.23
CA SER A 275 -32.52 -14.12 6.17
C SER A 275 -32.38 -15.24 5.16
N GLY A 276 -33.15 -16.32 5.35
CA GLY A 276 -33.05 -17.55 4.57
C GLY A 276 -32.27 -18.62 5.32
N THR A 277 -31.78 -19.62 4.59
CA THR A 277 -30.99 -20.71 5.18
C THR A 277 -29.85 -21.11 4.26
N ARG A 278 -28.62 -21.11 4.78
CA ARG A 278 -27.45 -21.76 4.17
C ARG A 278 -26.59 -22.34 5.28
N THR A 279 -26.34 -23.64 5.20
CA THR A 279 -25.56 -24.40 6.18
C THR A 279 -24.27 -24.86 5.52
N ALA A 280 -23.16 -24.35 6.04
CA ALA A 280 -21.80 -24.69 5.62
C ALA A 280 -21.17 -25.68 6.62
N VAL A 281 -20.12 -26.35 6.17
CA VAL A 281 -19.33 -27.21 7.05
C VAL A 281 -18.62 -26.37 8.11
N ALA A 282 -18.82 -26.69 9.38
CA ALA A 282 -18.06 -26.10 10.49
C ALA A 282 -16.72 -26.81 10.71
N TYR A 283 -15.80 -26.13 11.39
CA TYR A 283 -14.50 -26.69 11.77
C TYR A 283 -14.64 -27.96 12.61
N ASP A 284 -15.55 -27.99 13.58
CA ASP A 284 -15.68 -29.12 14.50
C ASP A 284 -16.20 -30.40 13.84
N TRP A 285 -16.79 -30.30 12.65
CA TRP A 285 -17.16 -31.46 11.83
C TRP A 285 -16.02 -31.92 10.91
N ASP A 286 -15.57 -31.05 10.01
CA ASP A 286 -14.48 -31.35 9.09
C ASP A 286 -13.60 -30.10 8.88
N PRO A 287 -12.48 -30.00 9.63
CA PRO A 287 -11.54 -28.89 9.49
C PRO A 287 -11.00 -28.68 8.07
N SER A 288 -10.99 -29.72 7.23
CA SER A 288 -10.49 -29.64 5.87
C SER A 288 -11.51 -29.08 4.87
N ALA A 289 -12.79 -29.12 5.21
CA ALA A 289 -13.90 -28.58 4.41
C ALA A 289 -14.49 -27.28 4.99
N ALA A 290 -14.07 -26.89 6.21
CA ALA A 290 -14.42 -25.60 6.81
C ALA A 290 -14.00 -24.40 5.95
N ALA A 291 -14.58 -23.24 6.25
CA ALA A 291 -14.44 -22.03 5.46
C ALA A 291 -12.97 -21.65 5.17
N GLN A 292 -12.70 -21.21 3.94
CA GLN A 292 -11.39 -20.76 3.49
C GLN A 292 -11.45 -19.28 3.10
N PHE A 293 -10.53 -18.48 3.60
CA PHE A 293 -10.33 -17.08 3.26
C PHE A 293 -9.23 -16.93 2.24
N HIS A 294 -9.51 -16.19 1.17
CA HIS A 294 -8.56 -15.85 0.13
C HIS A 294 -8.47 -14.34 0.00
N VAL A 295 -7.25 -13.81 -0.04
CA VAL A 295 -6.98 -12.39 -0.27
C VAL A 295 -5.80 -12.21 -1.20
N GLU A 296 -5.98 -11.39 -2.22
CA GLU A 296 -4.92 -10.83 -3.06
C GLU A 296 -4.71 -9.38 -2.65
N TRP A 297 -3.45 -8.99 -2.47
CA TRP A 297 -3.10 -7.63 -2.09
C TRP A 297 -1.84 -7.15 -2.81
N THR A 298 -1.74 -5.84 -2.97
CA THR A 298 -0.53 -5.15 -3.38
C THR A 298 -0.14 -4.12 -2.34
N GLN A 299 1.14 -3.88 -2.17
CA GLN A 299 1.64 -2.76 -1.38
C GLN A 299 2.49 -1.90 -2.30
N ASP A 300 1.96 -0.72 -2.61
CA ASP A 300 2.52 0.16 -3.63
C ASP A 300 3.91 0.69 -3.27
N MET A 301 4.60 1.09 -4.33
CA MET A 301 5.84 1.84 -4.27
C MET A 301 5.66 3.12 -3.45
N LEU A 302 6.20 3.16 -2.24
CA LEU A 302 6.26 4.39 -1.47
C LEU A 302 7.37 5.29 -2.06
N LEU A 303 6.97 6.26 -2.90
CA LEU A 303 7.85 7.32 -3.40
C LEU A 303 8.12 8.34 -2.28
N TYR A 304 9.15 8.10 -1.46
CA TYR A 304 9.60 9.11 -0.52
C TYR A 304 10.64 10.04 -1.18
N PRO A 305 10.36 11.35 -1.33
CA PRO A 305 11.40 12.31 -1.65
C PRO A 305 12.34 12.44 -0.45
N VAL A 306 13.56 11.89 -0.54
CA VAL A 306 14.58 12.09 0.49
C VAL A 306 15.15 13.50 0.32
N ARG A 307 14.80 14.42 1.22
CA ARG A 307 15.43 15.76 1.30
C ARG A 307 16.85 15.63 1.85
N GLY A 308 17.79 15.21 1.02
CA GLY A 308 19.23 15.28 1.32
C GLY A 308 19.84 16.53 0.69
N THR A 309 20.22 17.52 1.50
CA THR A 309 21.11 18.60 1.05
C THR A 309 22.55 18.14 1.15
N TRP A 310 23.16 17.73 0.05
CA TRP A 310 24.60 17.49 0.00
C TRP A 310 25.34 18.80 -0.28
N ARG A 311 26.26 19.17 0.61
CA ARG A 311 27.24 20.23 0.41
C ARG A 311 28.54 19.54 0.01
N ARG A 312 29.05 19.82 -1.19
CA ARG A 312 30.39 19.37 -1.59
C ARG A 312 31.38 20.17 -0.72
N GLU A 313 32.17 19.50 0.12
CA GLU A 313 33.35 20.16 0.68
C GLU A 313 34.35 20.42 -0.45
N PRO A 314 34.97 21.60 -0.51
CA PRO A 314 36.03 21.86 -1.48
C PRO A 314 37.23 20.95 -1.15
N SER A 315 37.72 20.22 -2.15
CA SER A 315 39.03 19.58 -2.08
C SER A 315 40.11 20.66 -2.03
N ASP A 316 40.97 20.60 -1.01
CA ASP A 316 42.28 21.25 -0.99
C ASP A 316 43.21 20.71 -2.11
#